data_AF-A0A498F500-F1
#
_entry.id   AF-A0A498F500-F1
#
_cell.length_a   1.000
_cell.length_b   1.000
_cell.length_c   1.000
_cell.angle_alpha   90.00
_cell.angle_beta   90.00
_cell.angle_gamma   90.00
#
_symmetry.space_group_name_H-M   'P 1'
#
loop_
_entity.id
_entity.type
_entity.pdbx_description
1 polymer ?
#
loop_
_entity_poly.entity_id
_entity_poly.type
_entity_poly.pdbx_seq_one_letter_code
_entity_poly.pdbx_strand_id
1 'polypeptide(L)'
;TGRSKAEIDAFAAYFKAQKMFGIPRAGEVDYTDIVTLNLDTVAPSLAGPKRPQDRIEIGNVKSNFSELFSKPAAENGFNKKPEDLDATYETSDGVKVKNGDVLIAAITSCTNTSNPRVLLAAGLVAKKAVEAGLKVPPHIKTSL
;
A
#
# COMPACT_ATOMS: atom_id res chain seq x y z
N THR A 1 -21.83 0.24 11.22
CA THR A 1 -21.18 -0.05 12.52
C THR A 1 -22.16 -0.36 13.64
N GLY A 2 -23.43 -0.69 13.37
CA GLY A 2 -24.39 -1.05 14.43
C GLY A 2 -24.86 0.09 15.36
N ARG A 3 -24.52 1.36 15.08
CA ARG A 3 -25.01 2.51 15.86
C ARG A 3 -26.49 2.72 15.62
N SER A 4 -27.25 2.95 16.70
CA SER A 4 -28.68 3.21 16.64
C SER A 4 -28.98 4.60 16.07
N LYS A 5 -30.22 4.80 15.62
CA LYS A 5 -30.68 6.09 15.10
C LYS A 5 -30.62 7.19 16.18
N ALA A 6 -31.02 6.86 17.40
CA ALA A 6 -31.00 7.79 18.54
C ALA A 6 -29.57 8.26 18.86
N GLU A 7 -28.58 7.35 18.86
CA GLU A 7 -27.18 7.72 19.06
C GLU A 7 -26.66 8.65 17.95
N ILE A 8 -26.94 8.32 16.69
CA ILE A 8 -26.54 9.14 15.53
C ILE A 8 -27.10 10.55 15.65
N ASP A 9 -28.39 10.67 16.00
CA ASP A 9 -29.06 11.95 16.11
C ASP A 9 -28.54 12.75 17.31
N ALA A 10 -28.27 12.09 18.45
CA ALA A 10 -27.67 12.71 19.62
C ALA A 10 -26.27 13.28 19.33
N PHE A 11 -25.39 12.50 18.68
CA PHE A 11 -24.06 12.98 18.31
C PHE A 11 -24.13 14.13 17.30
N ALA A 12 -24.99 14.03 16.29
CA ALA A 12 -25.15 15.09 15.32
C ALA A 12 -25.65 16.38 15.98
N ALA A 13 -26.63 16.31 16.88
CA ALA A 13 -27.13 17.47 17.62
C ALA A 13 -26.04 18.10 18.50
N TYR A 14 -25.30 17.27 19.24
CA TYR A 14 -24.20 17.73 20.10
C TYR A 14 -23.11 18.48 19.33
N PHE A 15 -22.62 17.93 18.22
CA PHE A 15 -21.58 18.59 17.42
C PHE A 15 -22.12 19.81 16.66
N LYS A 16 -23.38 19.81 16.23
CA LYS A 16 -24.01 20.99 15.60
C LYS A 16 -24.15 22.14 16.60
N ALA A 17 -24.60 21.87 17.82
CA ALA A 17 -24.72 22.88 18.89
C ALA A 17 -23.38 23.56 19.21
N GLN A 18 -22.27 22.81 19.09
CA GLN A 18 -20.92 23.31 19.29
C GLN A 18 -20.26 23.88 18.02
N LYS A 19 -20.95 23.89 16.88
CA LYS A 19 -20.40 24.31 15.57
C LYS A 19 -19.17 23.49 15.13
N MET A 20 -19.13 22.22 15.52
CA MET A 20 -18.07 21.25 15.19
C MET A 20 -18.55 20.11 14.29
N PHE A 21 -19.73 20.25 13.67
CA PHE A 21 -20.30 19.23 12.79
C PHE A 21 -20.02 19.51 11.32
N GLY A 22 -19.39 18.56 10.64
CA GLY A 22 -19.08 18.64 9.20
C GLY A 22 -17.61 18.95 8.94
N ILE A 23 -17.28 19.12 7.65
CA ILE A 23 -15.94 19.53 7.20
C ILE A 23 -15.99 21.05 6.98
N PRO A 24 -15.07 21.83 7.57
CA PRO A 24 -15.02 23.27 7.33
C PRO A 24 -14.77 23.55 5.85
N ARG A 25 -15.44 24.56 5.30
CA ARG A 25 -15.15 25.03 3.94
C ARG A 25 -13.81 25.78 3.92
N ALA A 26 -13.23 25.88 2.73
CA ALA A 26 -12.03 26.68 2.52
C ALA A 26 -12.25 28.11 3.04
N GLY A 27 -11.34 28.57 3.91
CA GLY A 27 -11.41 29.90 4.54
C GLY A 27 -12.23 29.98 5.84
N GLU A 28 -12.91 28.92 6.28
CA GLU A 28 -13.62 28.93 7.57
C GLU A 28 -12.69 28.71 8.78
N VAL A 29 -11.47 28.24 8.55
CA VAL A 29 -10.43 28.02 9.57
C VAL A 29 -9.14 28.69 9.12
N ASP A 30 -8.53 29.45 10.04
CA ASP A 30 -7.23 30.09 9.83
C ASP A 30 -6.10 29.09 10.15
N TYR A 31 -5.63 28.41 9.11
CA TYR A 31 -4.52 27.46 9.22
C TYR A 31 -3.18 28.18 9.02
N THR A 32 -2.15 27.79 9.77
CA THR A 32 -0.78 28.30 9.58
C THR A 32 -0.27 28.05 8.16
N ASP A 33 -0.61 26.89 7.59
CA ASP A 33 -0.20 26.47 6.25
C ASP A 33 -1.34 25.74 5.56
N ILE A 34 -1.48 25.95 4.25
CA ILE A 34 -2.45 25.27 3.39
C ILE A 34 -1.70 24.44 2.35
N VAL A 35 -1.87 23.12 2.40
CA VAL A 35 -1.33 22.18 1.41
C VAL A 35 -2.46 21.70 0.51
N THR A 36 -2.23 21.69 -0.80
CA THR A 36 -3.22 21.25 -1.80
C THR A 36 -2.78 19.96 -2.46
N LEU A 37 -3.70 19.01 -2.61
CA LEU A 37 -3.52 17.78 -3.37
C LEU A 37 -4.63 17.66 -4.41
N ASN A 38 -4.25 17.65 -5.69
CA ASN A 38 -5.19 17.29 -6.75
C ASN A 38 -5.34 15.77 -6.79
N LEU A 39 -6.55 15.25 -6.58
CA LEU A 39 -6.79 13.81 -6.60
C LEU A 39 -6.64 13.18 -7.99
N ASP A 40 -6.78 13.98 -9.06
CA ASP A 40 -6.60 13.51 -10.44
C ASP A 40 -5.14 13.14 -10.75
N THR A 41 -4.19 13.65 -9.96
CA THR A 41 -2.76 13.32 -10.13
C THR A 41 -2.35 12.05 -9.36
N VAL A 42 -3.26 11.45 -8.58
CA VAL A 42 -2.95 10.27 -7.79
C VAL A 42 -2.93 9.03 -8.68
N ALA A 43 -1.73 8.47 -8.86
CA ALA A 43 -1.54 7.20 -9.56
C ALA A 43 -1.31 6.03 -8.59
N PRO A 44 -1.69 4.78 -8.97
CA PRO A 44 -1.35 3.59 -8.19
C PRO A 44 0.14 3.49 -7.90
N SER A 45 0.49 3.32 -6.64
CA SER A 45 1.89 3.35 -6.18
C SER A 45 2.12 2.42 -5.00
N LEU A 46 3.39 2.06 -4.81
CA LEU A 46 3.93 1.38 -3.64
C LEU A 46 4.79 2.35 -2.83
N ALA A 47 5.10 1.99 -1.59
CA ALA A 47 6.07 2.68 -0.76
C ALA A 47 7.25 1.75 -0.44
N GLY A 48 8.48 2.25 -0.54
CA GLY A 48 9.68 1.50 -0.19
C GLY A 48 10.87 1.78 -1.13
N PRO A 49 11.90 0.91 -1.11
CA PRO A 49 11.97 -0.37 -0.38
C PRO A 49 12.32 -0.23 1.11
N LYS A 50 12.74 0.95 1.58
CA LYS A 50 13.26 1.14 2.95
C LYS A 50 12.39 2.02 3.85
N ARG A 51 11.66 3.00 3.29
CA ARG A 51 10.93 3.99 4.10
C ARG A 51 9.51 4.23 3.55
N PRO A 52 8.51 4.55 4.40
CA PRO A 52 7.13 4.73 3.95
C PRO A 52 6.88 5.92 3.01
N GLN A 53 7.70 6.97 3.11
CA GLN A 53 7.59 8.16 2.24
C GLN A 53 8.17 7.97 0.84
N ASP A 54 8.90 6.87 0.60
CA ASP A 54 9.53 6.59 -0.69
C ASP A 54 8.46 6.05 -1.67
N ARG A 55 7.72 6.95 -2.31
CA ARG A 55 6.65 6.60 -3.26
C ARG A 55 7.22 6.15 -4.61
N ILE A 56 6.80 4.97 -5.07
CA ILE A 56 7.15 4.42 -6.39
C ILE A 56 5.85 4.12 -7.14
N GLU A 57 5.64 4.75 -8.29
CA GLU A 57 4.49 4.41 -9.15
C GLU A 57 4.58 2.97 -9.64
N ILE A 58 3.45 2.27 -9.71
CA ILE A 58 3.43 0.82 -9.93
C ILE A 58 4.11 0.42 -11.26
N GLY A 59 4.03 1.25 -12.29
CA GLY A 59 4.69 1.04 -13.58
C GLY A 59 6.22 1.16 -13.54
N ASN A 60 6.76 1.81 -12.50
CA ASN A 60 8.19 2.10 -12.35
C ASN A 60 8.87 1.19 -11.32
N VAL A 61 8.17 0.21 -10.75
CA VAL A 61 8.71 -0.66 -9.69
C VAL A 61 9.93 -1.44 -10.17
N LYS A 62 9.86 -2.03 -11.37
CA LYS A 62 10.96 -2.82 -11.94
C LYS A 62 12.22 -1.97 -12.13
N SER A 63 12.10 -0.82 -12.80
CA SER A 63 13.24 0.07 -13.05
C SER A 63 13.83 0.62 -11.76
N ASN A 64 13.00 1.05 -10.82
CA ASN A 64 13.46 1.53 -9.51
C ASN A 64 14.18 0.43 -8.73
N PHE A 65 13.67 -0.80 -8.70
CA PHE A 65 14.33 -1.90 -8.02
C PHE A 65 15.69 -2.21 -8.66
N SER A 66 15.76 -2.30 -9.99
CA SER A 66 17.01 -2.53 -10.72
C SER A 66 18.05 -1.43 -10.47
N GLU A 67 17.64 -0.16 -10.43
CA GLU A 67 18.51 0.96 -10.13
C GLU A 67 19.01 0.92 -8.67
N LEU A 68 18.10 0.70 -7.71
CA LEU A 68 18.43 0.64 -6.30
C LEU A 68 19.28 -0.59 -5.94
N PHE A 69 19.23 -1.67 -6.73
CA PHE A 69 20.04 -2.86 -6.51
C PHE A 69 21.53 -2.53 -6.36
N SER A 70 22.06 -1.67 -7.23
CA SER A 70 23.49 -1.36 -7.27
C SER A 70 23.89 -0.05 -6.61
N LYS A 71 22.93 0.85 -6.33
CA LYS A 71 23.25 2.10 -5.64
C LYS A 71 23.88 1.87 -4.25
N PRO A 72 24.75 2.79 -3.80
CA PRO A 72 25.27 2.77 -2.45
C PRO A 72 24.16 2.84 -1.40
N ALA A 73 24.40 2.28 -0.21
CA ALA A 73 23.43 2.32 0.88
C ALA A 73 23.06 3.76 1.30
N ALA A 74 24.00 4.71 1.18
CA ALA A 74 23.80 6.14 1.43
C ALA A 74 22.75 6.77 0.49
N GLU A 75 22.53 6.19 -0.69
CA GLU A 75 21.54 6.60 -1.68
C GLU A 75 20.31 5.67 -1.68
N ASN A 76 20.02 5.06 -0.53
CA ASN A 76 18.98 4.05 -0.35
C ASN A 76 19.16 2.74 -1.13
N GLY A 77 20.28 2.52 -1.82
CA GLY A 77 20.50 1.29 -2.59
C GLY A 77 20.92 0.07 -1.74
N PHE A 78 21.01 -1.09 -2.39
CA PHE A 78 21.39 -2.36 -1.77
C PHE A 78 22.89 -2.67 -1.88
N ASN A 79 23.66 -1.82 -2.60
CA ASN A 79 25.11 -1.94 -2.78
C ASN A 79 25.54 -3.31 -3.31
N LYS A 80 24.79 -3.86 -4.28
CA LYS A 80 25.06 -5.14 -4.95
C LYS A 80 25.67 -4.91 -6.33
N LYS A 81 26.43 -5.89 -6.81
CA LYS A 81 27.02 -5.80 -8.15
C LYS A 81 25.92 -5.94 -9.20
N PRO A 82 25.86 -5.09 -10.25
CA PRO A 82 24.81 -5.15 -11.26
C PRO A 82 24.63 -6.52 -11.89
N GLU A 83 25.72 -7.28 -12.05
CA GLU A 83 25.73 -8.60 -12.67
C GLU A 83 24.99 -9.66 -11.83
N ASP A 84 24.84 -9.42 -10.53
CA ASP A 84 24.15 -10.33 -9.61
C ASP A 84 22.62 -10.17 -9.68
N LEU A 85 22.08 -9.17 -10.38
CA LEU A 85 20.63 -8.87 -10.37
C LEU A 85 19.81 -10.08 -10.83
N ASP A 86 20.23 -10.72 -11.92
CA ASP A 86 19.54 -11.89 -12.49
C ASP A 86 20.06 -13.23 -11.94
N ALA A 87 20.96 -13.19 -10.94
CA ALA A 87 21.47 -14.39 -10.30
C ALA A 87 20.34 -15.20 -9.68
N THR A 88 20.45 -16.52 -9.81
CA THR A 88 19.50 -17.47 -9.24
C THR A 88 20.15 -18.16 -8.05
N TYR A 89 19.43 -18.19 -6.93
CA TYR A 89 19.83 -18.83 -5.70
C TYR A 89 18.88 -19.99 -5.43
N GLU A 90 19.39 -21.10 -4.90
CA GLU A 90 18.58 -22.27 -4.56
C GLU A 90 18.51 -22.42 -3.04
N THR A 91 17.30 -22.58 -2.50
CA THR A 91 17.10 -22.83 -1.07
C THR A 91 17.48 -24.27 -0.71
N SER A 92 17.60 -24.57 0.59
CA SER A 92 17.83 -25.94 1.09
C SER A 92 16.81 -26.96 0.57
N ASP A 93 15.60 -26.48 0.26
CA ASP A 93 14.47 -27.30 -0.15
C ASP A 93 14.31 -27.32 -1.69
N GLY A 94 15.32 -26.85 -2.43
CA GLY A 94 15.38 -26.88 -3.90
C GLY A 94 14.58 -25.78 -4.62
N VAL A 95 14.08 -24.78 -3.89
CA VAL A 95 13.35 -23.66 -4.50
C VAL A 95 14.35 -22.68 -5.10
N LYS A 96 14.20 -22.39 -6.40
CA LYS A 96 15.00 -21.38 -7.09
C LYS A 96 14.35 -20.01 -6.96
N VAL A 97 15.13 -19.03 -6.48
CA VAL A 97 14.71 -17.64 -6.28
C VAL A 97 15.71 -16.67 -6.92
N LYS A 98 15.23 -15.50 -7.32
CA LYS A 98 16.02 -14.39 -7.86
C LYS A 98 15.86 -13.13 -7.02
N ASN A 99 16.74 -12.14 -7.24
CA ASN A 99 16.56 -10.83 -6.64
C ASN A 99 15.27 -10.18 -7.15
N GLY A 100 14.42 -9.75 -6.22
CA GLY A 100 13.11 -9.16 -6.52
C GLY A 100 11.94 -10.13 -6.46
N ASP A 101 12.18 -11.44 -6.24
CA ASP A 101 11.10 -12.39 -6.00
C ASP A 101 10.34 -12.06 -4.70
N VAL A 102 9.02 -12.19 -4.75
CA VAL A 102 8.14 -11.95 -3.60
C VAL A 102 8.11 -13.19 -2.73
N LEU A 103 8.71 -13.11 -1.54
CA LEU A 103 8.69 -14.23 -0.58
C LEU A 103 7.58 -14.11 0.47
N ILE A 104 7.10 -12.88 0.73
CA ILE A 104 6.03 -12.60 1.68
C ILE A 104 5.01 -11.71 1.00
N ALA A 105 3.74 -12.10 1.06
CA ALA A 105 2.61 -11.31 0.58
C ALA A 105 1.52 -11.30 1.66
N ALA A 106 1.53 -10.24 2.49
CA ALA A 106 0.63 -10.12 3.63
C ALA A 106 -0.36 -8.97 3.43
N ILE A 107 -1.66 -9.26 3.48
CA ILE A 107 -2.68 -8.24 3.66
C ILE A 107 -2.83 -8.05 5.17
N THR A 108 -2.31 -6.93 5.69
CA THR A 108 -2.25 -6.69 7.14
C THR A 108 -2.51 -5.20 7.45
N SER A 109 -2.36 -4.84 8.72
CA SER A 109 -2.52 -3.50 9.29
C SER A 109 -3.96 -2.96 9.29
N CYS A 110 -4.34 -2.31 10.39
CA CYS A 110 -5.62 -1.63 10.53
C CYS A 110 -5.84 -0.53 9.48
N THR A 111 -4.80 0.04 8.89
CA THR A 111 -4.91 1.07 7.85
C THR A 111 -5.72 0.61 6.64
N ASN A 112 -5.50 -0.62 6.19
CA ASN A 112 -6.17 -1.18 5.00
C ASN A 112 -7.29 -2.15 5.39
N THR A 113 -7.10 -2.96 6.43
CA THR A 113 -8.09 -3.98 6.81
C THR A 113 -9.37 -3.39 7.41
N SER A 114 -9.32 -2.17 7.96
CA SER A 114 -10.52 -1.45 8.42
C SER A 114 -11.35 -0.86 7.27
N ASN A 115 -10.83 -0.84 6.04
CA ASN A 115 -11.53 -0.34 4.86
C ASN A 115 -12.14 -1.52 4.07
N PRO A 116 -13.46 -1.78 4.20
CA PRO A 116 -14.08 -2.94 3.54
C PRO A 116 -14.01 -2.86 2.01
N ARG A 117 -13.91 -1.66 1.42
CA ARG A 117 -13.87 -1.50 -0.04
C ARG A 117 -12.62 -2.13 -0.63
N VAL A 118 -11.45 -1.92 -0.02
CA VAL A 118 -10.19 -2.45 -0.54
C VAL A 118 -10.05 -3.95 -0.28
N LEU A 119 -10.58 -4.46 0.84
CA LEU A 119 -10.61 -5.91 1.10
C LEU A 119 -11.54 -6.65 0.14
N LEU A 120 -12.73 -6.11 -0.13
CA LEU A 120 -13.63 -6.68 -1.13
C LEU A 120 -13.01 -6.61 -2.53
N ALA A 121 -12.34 -5.52 -2.88
CA ALA A 121 -11.62 -5.42 -4.15
C ALA A 121 -10.52 -6.48 -4.28
N ALA A 122 -9.74 -6.72 -3.21
CA ALA A 122 -8.74 -7.78 -3.19
C ALA A 122 -9.38 -9.17 -3.41
N GLY A 123 -10.50 -9.46 -2.75
CA GLY A 123 -11.27 -10.69 -2.96
C GLY A 123 -11.80 -10.85 -4.40
N LEU A 124 -12.26 -9.76 -5.01
CA LEU A 124 -12.73 -9.77 -6.41
C LEU A 124 -11.58 -10.00 -7.40
N VAL A 125 -10.39 -9.43 -7.14
CA VAL A 125 -9.19 -9.71 -7.93
C VAL A 125 -8.79 -11.18 -7.79
N ALA A 126 -8.79 -11.72 -6.57
CA ALA A 126 -8.49 -13.13 -6.31
C ALA A 126 -9.48 -14.07 -7.01
N LYS A 127 -10.79 -13.78 -6.95
CA LYS A 127 -11.81 -14.54 -7.67
C LYS A 127 -11.52 -14.60 -9.17
N LYS A 128 -11.27 -13.44 -9.80
CA LYS A 128 -10.95 -13.37 -11.24
C LYS A 128 -9.66 -14.10 -11.58
N ALA A 129 -8.63 -14.02 -10.72
CA ALA A 129 -7.37 -14.74 -10.93
C ALA A 129 -7.57 -16.26 -10.90
N VAL A 130 -8.36 -16.76 -9.94
CA VAL A 130 -8.69 -18.19 -9.85
C VAL A 130 -9.54 -18.65 -11.03
N GLU A 131 -10.53 -17.87 -11.46
CA GLU A 131 -11.34 -18.14 -12.66
C GLU A 131 -10.48 -18.17 -13.93
N ALA A 132 -9.40 -17.38 -13.98
CA ALA A 132 -8.41 -17.40 -15.05
C ALA A 132 -7.36 -18.52 -14.90
N GLY A 133 -7.47 -19.39 -13.89
CA GLY A 133 -6.56 -20.52 -13.67
C GLY A 133 -5.22 -20.17 -13.01
N LEU A 134 -5.06 -18.94 -12.51
CA LEU A 134 -3.84 -18.51 -11.83
C LEU A 134 -3.75 -19.09 -10.41
N LYS A 135 -2.52 -19.37 -9.99
CA LYS A 135 -2.19 -19.87 -8.64
C LYS A 135 -0.97 -19.12 -8.09
N VAL A 136 -0.93 -18.95 -6.78
CA VAL A 136 0.22 -18.40 -6.07
C VAL A 136 1.32 -19.48 -5.99
N PRO A 137 2.59 -19.15 -6.32
CA PRO A 137 3.69 -20.09 -6.13
C PRO A 137 3.82 -20.55 -4.67
N PRO A 138 4.13 -21.84 -4.41
CA PRO A 138 4.08 -22.42 -3.07
C PRO A 138 5.14 -21.86 -2.11
N HIS A 139 6.20 -21.25 -2.62
CA HIS A 139 7.26 -20.65 -1.81
C HIS A 139 6.88 -19.28 -1.23
N ILE A 140 5.77 -18.68 -1.67
CA ILE A 140 5.31 -17.38 -1.17
C ILE A 140 4.53 -17.59 0.11
N LYS A 141 5.00 -16.99 1.21
CA LYS A 141 4.28 -16.97 2.47
C LYS A 141 3.18 -15.92 2.43
N THR A 142 1.95 -16.36 2.17
CA THR A 142 0.76 -15.50 2.17
C THR A 142 0.09 -15.43 3.54
N SER A 143 -0.44 -14.27 3.93
CA SER A 143 -1.28 -14.13 5.12
C SER A 143 -2.33 -13.01 4.96
N LEU A 144 -3.43 -13.12 5.70
CA LEU A 144 -4.49 -12.12 5.84
C LEU A 144 -4.85 -11.99 7.32
#